data_AF-A0A1E1M2V7-F1
#
_entry.id   AF-A0A1E1M2V7-F1
#
_cell.length_a   1.000
_cell.length_b   1.000
_cell.length_c   1.000
_cell.angle_alpha   90.00
_cell.angle_beta   90.00
_cell.angle_gamma   90.00
#
_symmetry.space_group_name_H-M   'P 1'
#
loop_
_entity.id
_entity.type
_entity.pdbx_description
1 polymer ?
#
loop_
_entity_poly.entity_id
_entity_poly.type
_entity_poly.pdbx_seq_one_letter_code
_entity_poly.pdbx_strand_id
1 'polypeptide(L)'
;MQIVPKPEFLDPATKFRFFPDEDQERDTSKVPYAYILKRFNSEVLMSPEVVLRFYREAVVECTKILREEDTDRSTIGAHNVILTNGWILVISRRRERLYERIMVNAAGMMGMPTVSKKVLFHIWKRVRPSKALAEFGVAREVSTDRRILGHIRIGVVSLKQVLKLFM
;
A
#
# COMPACT_ATOMS: atom_id res chain seq x y z
N MET A 1 -7.06 10.73 20.05
CA MET A 1 -5.83 11.32 20.61
C MET A 1 -4.67 10.69 19.87
N GLN A 2 -3.97 11.45 19.02
CA GLN A 2 -2.79 11.00 18.30
C GLN A 2 -1.58 11.61 19.01
N ILE A 3 -0.70 10.77 19.56
CA ILE A 3 0.59 11.23 20.08
C ILE A 3 1.63 10.74 19.08
N VAL A 4 1.84 11.53 18.03
CA VAL A 4 3.06 11.42 17.23
C VAL A 4 4.01 12.45 17.81
N PRO A 5 5.18 12.06 18.33
CA PRO A 5 6.18 13.01 18.78
C PRO A 5 6.48 13.96 17.63
N LYS A 6 6.66 15.27 17.90
CA LYS A 6 7.04 16.18 16.83
C LYS A 6 8.34 15.69 16.20
N PRO A 7 8.50 15.78 14.86
CA PRO A 7 9.69 15.29 14.17
C PRO A 7 11.00 15.86 14.72
N GLU A 8 10.98 17.09 15.23
CA GLU A 8 12.11 17.78 15.87
C GLU A 8 12.57 17.16 17.21
N PHE A 9 11.74 16.34 17.86
CA PHE A 9 12.03 15.65 19.13
C PHE A 9 12.39 14.17 18.95
N LEU A 10 12.53 13.70 17.71
CA LEU A 10 12.95 12.34 17.40
C LEU A 10 14.44 12.33 17.11
N ASP A 11 15.23 11.55 17.87
CA ASP A 11 16.64 11.28 17.56
C ASP A 11 16.73 10.76 16.11
N PRO A 12 17.67 11.26 15.28
CA PRO A 12 17.96 10.71 13.95
C PRO A 12 18.04 9.18 13.89
N ALA A 13 18.57 8.53 14.94
CA ALA A 13 18.63 7.08 15.09
C ALA A 13 17.26 6.44 15.40
N THR A 14 16.33 7.19 16.00
CA THR A 14 14.97 6.75 16.35
C THR A 14 13.87 7.47 15.56
N LYS A 15 14.21 8.09 14.42
CA LYS A 15 13.26 8.79 13.56
C LYS A 15 12.09 7.87 13.25
N PHE A 16 10.88 8.40 13.36
CA PHE A 16 9.69 7.69 12.92
C PHE A 16 9.84 7.38 11.43
N ARG A 17 9.77 6.10 11.09
CA ARG A 17 9.94 5.59 9.72
C ARG A 17 8.67 4.91 9.28
N PHE A 18 8.16 5.31 8.14
CA PHE A 18 7.12 4.58 7.45
C PHE A 18 7.74 3.39 6.72
N PHE A 19 6.94 2.35 6.49
CA PHE A 19 7.20 1.56 5.30
C PHE A 19 7.01 2.49 4.08
N PRO A 20 7.91 2.56 3.08
CA PRO A 20 9.15 1.82 2.90
C PRO A 20 10.41 2.69 3.08
N ASP A 21 10.49 3.59 4.07
CA ASP A 21 11.63 4.51 4.27
C ASP A 21 12.99 3.81 4.44
N GLU A 22 13.01 2.53 4.83
CA GLU A 22 14.24 1.74 4.87
C GLU A 22 14.50 1.06 3.53
N ASP A 23 15.72 1.21 3.02
CA ASP A 23 16.21 0.54 1.80
C ASP A 23 16.47 -0.95 2.01
N GLN A 24 16.60 -1.39 3.26
CA GLN A 24 16.74 -2.79 3.57
C GLN A 24 15.42 -3.52 3.37
N GLU A 25 15.53 -4.73 2.83
CA GLU A 25 14.47 -5.70 2.53
C GLU A 25 13.69 -6.08 3.80
N ARG A 26 12.97 -5.12 4.40
CA ARG A 26 11.91 -5.48 5.33
C ARG A 26 10.99 -6.40 4.57
N ASP A 27 10.77 -7.54 5.18
CA ASP A 27 9.92 -8.60 4.68
C ASP A 27 8.58 -8.02 4.24
N THR A 28 8.44 -7.81 2.93
CA THR A 28 7.24 -7.21 2.34
C THR A 28 6.03 -8.13 2.48
N SER A 29 6.23 -9.39 2.91
CA SER A 29 5.14 -10.30 3.27
C SER A 29 4.32 -9.79 4.47
N LYS A 30 4.91 -8.90 5.29
CA LYS A 30 4.22 -8.30 6.45
C LYS A 30 3.25 -7.19 6.07
N VAL A 31 3.30 -6.69 4.84
CA VAL A 31 2.34 -5.69 4.33
C VAL A 31 1.10 -6.46 3.86
N PRO A 32 -0.06 -6.28 4.51
CA PRO A 32 -1.19 -7.19 4.33
C PRO A 32 -2.04 -6.91 3.07
N TYR A 33 -1.61 -5.97 2.22
CA TYR A 33 -2.34 -5.53 1.05
C TYR A 33 -1.41 -5.28 -0.15
N ALA A 34 -1.98 -5.28 -1.35
CA ALA A 34 -1.29 -4.95 -2.60
C ALA A 34 -0.94 -3.46 -2.69
N TYR A 35 0.26 -3.18 -3.16
CA TYR A 35 0.76 -1.83 -3.39
C TYR A 35 1.75 -1.82 -4.56
N ILE A 36 1.96 -0.62 -5.11
CA ILE A 36 2.90 -0.35 -6.20
C ILE A 36 3.83 0.75 -5.71
N LEU A 37 5.14 0.52 -5.75
CA LEU A 37 6.15 1.40 -5.17
C LEU A 37 7.18 1.80 -6.22
N LYS A 38 7.47 3.10 -6.29
CA LYS A 38 8.64 3.65 -6.98
C LYS A 38 9.49 4.43 -5.99
N ARG A 39 10.76 4.09 -5.92
CA ARG A 39 11.78 4.86 -5.19
C ARG A 39 12.44 5.85 -6.13
N PHE A 40 12.79 7.01 -5.58
CA PHE A 40 13.61 8.04 -6.20
C PHE A 40 14.97 8.02 -5.50
N ASN A 41 16.04 8.01 -6.29
CA ASN A 41 17.41 7.94 -5.81
C ASN A 41 18.33 8.73 -6.78
N SER A 42 19.65 8.61 -6.61
CA SER A 42 20.61 9.28 -7.49
C SER A 42 20.48 8.90 -8.96
N GLU A 43 19.93 7.72 -9.28
CA GLU A 43 19.74 7.23 -10.65
C GLU A 43 18.38 7.65 -11.23
N VAL A 44 17.35 7.70 -10.37
CA VAL A 44 15.99 8.09 -10.74
C VAL A 44 15.60 9.33 -9.95
N LEU A 45 15.90 10.49 -10.51
CA LEU A 45 15.53 11.76 -9.92
C LEU A 45 14.01 11.95 -9.93
N MET A 46 13.50 12.52 -8.84
CA MET A 46 12.12 12.95 -8.77
C MET A 46 11.93 14.17 -9.69
N SER A 47 11.02 14.05 -10.65
CA SER A 47 10.46 15.19 -11.39
C SER A 47 8.94 15.08 -11.47
N PRO A 48 8.19 16.18 -11.67
CA PRO A 48 6.75 16.15 -11.83
C PRO A 48 6.29 15.19 -12.95
N GLU A 49 7.03 15.13 -14.05
CA GLU A 49 6.75 14.27 -15.20
C GLU A 49 6.93 12.79 -14.86
N VAL A 50 8.01 12.46 -14.14
CA VAL A 50 8.28 11.09 -13.69
C VAL A 50 7.21 10.64 -12.70
N VAL A 51 6.83 11.49 -11.74
CA VAL A 51 5.79 11.22 -10.74
C VAL A 51 4.43 11.01 -11.42
N LEU A 52 4.04 11.90 -12.34
CA LEU A 52 2.76 11.81 -13.03
C LEU A 52 2.68 10.57 -13.93
N ARG A 53 3.76 10.25 -14.65
CA ARG A 53 3.85 9.05 -15.48
C ARG A 53 3.67 7.79 -14.62
N PHE A 54 4.46 7.67 -13.55
CA PHE A 54 4.35 6.53 -12.64
C PHE A 54 2.96 6.43 -12.01
N TYR A 55 2.39 7.55 -11.56
CA TYR A 55 1.04 7.55 -10.97
C TYR A 55 0.00 7.00 -11.95
N ARG A 56 0.02 7.44 -13.21
CA ARG A 56 -0.90 6.93 -14.24
C ARG A 56 -0.75 5.42 -14.46
N GLU A 57 0.48 4.94 -14.57
CA GLU A 57 0.79 3.50 -14.69
C GLU A 57 0.28 2.72 -13.47
N ALA A 58 0.51 3.24 -12.27
CA ALA A 58 0.08 2.61 -11.03
C ALA A 58 -1.45 2.58 -10.89
N VAL A 59 -2.17 3.61 -11.32
CA VAL A 59 -3.65 3.61 -11.31
C VAL A 59 -4.23 2.56 -12.26
N VAL A 60 -3.62 2.40 -13.44
CA VAL A 60 -4.01 1.34 -14.39
C VAL A 60 -3.83 -0.03 -13.72
N GLU A 61 -2.71 -0.25 -13.05
CA GLU A 61 -2.42 -1.52 -12.38
C GLU A 61 -3.35 -1.76 -11.18
N CYS A 62 -3.61 -0.75 -10.33
CA CYS A 62 -4.62 -0.83 -9.27
C CYS A 62 -6.01 -1.21 -9.80
N THR A 63 -6.38 -0.67 -10.97
CA THR A 63 -7.67 -1.00 -11.60
C THR A 63 -7.71 -2.44 -12.07
N LYS A 64 -6.61 -3.00 -12.58
CA LYS A 64 -6.54 -4.44 -12.92
C LYS A 64 -6.70 -5.31 -11.69
N ILE A 65 -5.92 -5.03 -10.64
CA ILE A 65 -5.95 -5.76 -9.36
C ILE A 65 -7.38 -5.80 -8.80
N LEU A 66 -8.09 -4.67 -8.84
CA LEU A 66 -9.46 -4.61 -8.34
C LEU A 66 -10.45 -5.38 -9.21
N ARG A 67 -10.29 -5.38 -10.53
CA ARG A 67 -11.16 -6.13 -11.47
C ARG A 67 -10.95 -7.64 -11.44
N GLU A 68 -9.80 -8.11 -10.97
CA GLU A 68 -9.55 -9.55 -10.77
C GLU A 68 -10.30 -10.09 -9.54
N GLU A 69 -10.53 -9.22 -8.56
CA GLU A 69 -11.19 -9.54 -7.28
C GLU A 69 -12.68 -9.23 -7.28
N ASP A 70 -13.12 -8.24 -8.07
CA ASP A 70 -14.50 -7.74 -8.09
C ASP A 70 -15.18 -8.04 -9.43
N THR A 71 -16.38 -8.64 -9.38
CA THR A 71 -17.21 -8.91 -10.55
C THR A 71 -17.86 -7.64 -11.10
N ASP A 72 -17.92 -6.56 -10.32
CA ASP A 72 -18.42 -5.26 -10.79
C ASP A 72 -17.31 -4.46 -11.53
N ARG A 73 -17.33 -4.59 -12.85
CA ARG A 73 -16.38 -3.94 -13.78
C ARG A 73 -16.44 -2.40 -13.79
N SER A 74 -17.40 -1.79 -13.08
CA SER A 74 -17.60 -0.33 -13.03
C SER A 74 -16.67 0.39 -12.04
N THR A 75 -15.92 -0.34 -11.22
CA THR A 75 -14.99 0.24 -10.24
C THR A 75 -13.80 0.93 -10.92
N ILE A 76 -13.88 2.27 -11.04
CA ILE A 76 -12.70 3.11 -11.22
C ILE A 76 -11.75 2.83 -10.05
N GLY A 77 -10.52 2.38 -10.35
CA GLY A 77 -9.61 1.80 -9.38
C GLY A 77 -9.44 2.67 -8.14
N ALA A 78 -10.10 2.31 -7.04
CA ALA A 78 -10.00 3.06 -5.79
C ALA A 78 -8.62 2.83 -5.20
N HIS A 79 -7.92 3.92 -4.87
CA HIS A 79 -6.54 3.82 -4.41
C HIS A 79 -6.19 4.93 -3.42
N ASN A 80 -5.10 4.74 -2.69
CA ASN A 80 -4.44 5.80 -1.92
C ASN A 80 -3.06 6.05 -2.51
N VAL A 81 -2.66 7.31 -2.55
CA VAL A 81 -1.32 7.73 -2.97
C VAL A 81 -0.62 8.32 -1.77
N ILE A 82 0.64 7.92 -1.58
CA ILE A 82 1.55 8.51 -0.62
C ILE A 82 2.80 8.92 -1.41
N LEU A 83 3.20 10.18 -1.30
CA LEU A 83 4.34 10.75 -2.00
C LEU A 83 5.27 11.40 -0.97
N THR A 84 6.55 11.05 -1.02
CA THR A 84 7.63 11.64 -0.24
C THR A 84 8.77 12.04 -1.18
N ASN A 85 9.78 12.76 -0.69
CA ASN A 85 10.95 13.12 -1.50
C ASN A 85 11.75 11.90 -1.99
N GLY A 86 11.58 10.72 -1.37
CA GLY A 86 12.34 9.51 -1.70
C GLY A 86 11.53 8.43 -2.40
N TRP A 87 10.19 8.51 -2.41
CA TRP A 87 9.36 7.49 -3.04
C TRP A 87 7.91 7.92 -3.26
N ILE A 88 7.22 7.21 -4.15
CA ILE A 88 5.78 7.25 -4.34
C ILE A 88 5.22 5.83 -4.19
N LEU A 89 4.16 5.70 -3.40
CA LEU A 89 3.46 4.46 -3.10
C LEU A 89 1.99 4.62 -3.47
N VAL A 90 1.46 3.66 -4.23
CA VAL A 90 0.04 3.58 -4.56
C VAL A 90 -0.52 2.29 -3.99
N ILE A 91 -1.58 2.40 -3.19
CA ILE A 91 -2.21 1.27 -2.49
C ILE A 91 -3.60 1.05 -3.08
N SER A 92 -3.86 -0.15 -3.60
CA SER A 92 -5.20 -0.54 -4.07
C SER A 92 -6.16 -0.64 -2.88
N ARG A 93 -7.35 -0.05 -3.00
CA ARG A 93 -8.34 0.05 -1.92
C ARG A 93 -9.65 -0.59 -2.33
N ARG A 94 -10.27 -1.31 -1.39
CA ARG A 94 -11.68 -1.70 -1.51
C ARG A 94 -12.55 -0.55 -1.00
N ARG A 95 -13.64 -0.25 -1.72
CA ARG A 95 -14.57 0.84 -1.37
C ARG A 95 -15.52 0.47 -0.23
N GLU A 96 -15.62 -0.82 0.09
CA GLU A 96 -16.58 -1.32 1.06
C GLU A 96 -16.28 -0.83 2.48
N ARG A 97 -17.34 -0.41 3.17
CA ARG A 97 -17.31 -0.19 4.62
C ARG A 97 -17.46 -1.54 5.30
N LEU A 98 -16.34 -2.26 5.42
CA LEU A 98 -16.31 -3.60 6.02
C LEU A 98 -16.57 -3.59 7.53
N TYR A 99 -16.31 -2.45 8.17
CA TYR A 99 -16.52 -2.24 9.59
C TYR A 99 -17.31 -0.96 9.81
N GLU A 100 -18.48 -1.05 10.44
CA GLU A 100 -19.45 0.06 10.59
C GLU A 100 -18.87 1.38 11.11
N ARG A 101 -17.71 1.34 11.80
CA ARG A 101 -17.13 2.49 12.50
C ARG A 101 -15.64 2.69 12.26
N ILE A 102 -14.98 1.81 11.51
CA ILE A 102 -13.57 2.00 11.15
C ILE A 102 -13.52 2.51 9.71
N MET A 103 -12.82 3.61 9.52
CA MET A 103 -12.44 4.09 8.20
C MET A 103 -10.93 4.25 8.17
N VAL A 104 -10.35 3.90 7.02
CA VAL A 104 -8.91 3.96 6.80
C VAL A 104 -8.68 4.89 5.61
N ASN A 105 -7.86 5.92 5.80
CA ASN A 105 -7.36 6.78 4.72
C ASN A 105 -5.92 6.38 4.38
N ALA A 106 -5.21 7.17 3.56
CA ALA A 106 -3.83 6.88 3.19
C ALA A 106 -2.92 6.67 4.42
N ALA A 107 -2.94 7.59 5.39
CA ALA A 107 -2.15 7.45 6.62
C ALA A 107 -2.52 6.20 7.43
N GLY A 108 -3.82 5.88 7.51
CA GLY A 108 -4.30 4.66 8.15
C GLY A 108 -3.76 3.40 7.46
N MET A 109 -3.70 3.38 6.12
CA MET A 109 -3.10 2.27 5.37
C MET A 109 -1.62 2.12 5.70
N MET A 110 -0.92 3.24 5.92
CA MET A 110 0.48 3.25 6.36
C MET A 110 0.71 2.83 7.82
N GLY A 111 -0.30 2.27 8.50
CA GLY A 111 -0.21 1.83 9.89
C GLY A 111 -0.41 2.95 10.92
N MET A 112 -0.93 4.12 10.50
CA MET A 112 -1.29 5.23 11.40
C MET A 112 -2.81 5.42 11.47
N PRO A 113 -3.56 4.51 12.13
CA PRO A 113 -5.00 4.66 12.26
C PRO A 113 -5.33 5.86 13.16
N THR A 114 -6.20 6.75 12.67
CA THR A 114 -6.73 7.84 13.49
C THR A 114 -7.85 7.31 14.38
N VAL A 115 -7.66 7.40 15.70
CA VAL A 115 -8.63 6.93 16.69
C VAL A 115 -9.11 8.11 17.53
N SER A 116 -10.32 8.58 17.24
CA SER A 116 -10.94 9.74 17.92
C SER A 116 -11.67 9.36 19.21
N LYS A 117 -12.12 8.11 19.35
CA LYS A 117 -12.92 7.62 20.49
C LYS A 117 -12.36 6.31 21.03
N LYS A 118 -12.48 6.09 22.35
CA LYS A 118 -12.06 4.85 23.02
C LYS A 118 -12.74 3.60 22.43
N VAL A 119 -14.00 3.71 22.02
CA VAL A 119 -14.71 2.61 21.35
C VAL A 119 -14.00 2.18 20.06
N LEU A 120 -13.51 3.12 19.25
CA LEU A 120 -12.80 2.83 18.01
C LEU A 120 -11.46 2.11 18.30
N PHE A 121 -10.76 2.49 19.37
CA PHE A 121 -9.56 1.80 19.82
C PHE A 121 -9.82 0.32 20.13
N HIS A 122 -10.90 0.03 20.86
CA HIS A 122 -11.28 -1.34 21.19
C HIS A 122 -11.68 -2.15 19.95
N ILE A 123 -12.34 -1.53 18.97
CA ILE A 123 -12.67 -2.19 17.69
C ILE A 123 -11.38 -2.51 16.93
N TRP A 124 -10.44 -1.57 16.79
CA TRP A 124 -9.13 -1.82 16.16
C TRP A 124 -8.36 -2.96 16.81
N LYS A 125 -8.33 -3.01 18.15
CA LYS A 125 -7.74 -4.12 18.90
C LYS A 125 -8.42 -5.46 18.61
N ARG A 126 -9.75 -5.48 18.61
CA ARG A 126 -10.55 -6.70 18.41
C ARG A 126 -10.40 -7.26 16.99
N VAL A 127 -10.42 -6.39 15.98
CA VAL A 127 -10.32 -6.78 14.57
C VAL A 127 -8.89 -7.21 14.20
N ARG A 128 -7.88 -6.70 14.92
CA ARG A 128 -6.44 -6.77 14.62
C ARG A 128 -6.09 -5.86 13.43
N PRO A 129 -5.17 -4.89 13.59
CA PRO A 129 -4.85 -3.92 12.54
C PRO A 129 -4.44 -4.54 11.21
N SER A 130 -3.60 -5.58 11.19
CA SER A 130 -3.18 -6.23 9.95
C SER A 130 -4.33 -6.83 9.17
N LYS A 131 -5.29 -7.48 9.86
CA LYS A 131 -6.49 -8.05 9.25
C LYS A 131 -7.39 -6.94 8.69
N ALA A 132 -7.64 -5.88 9.47
CA ALA A 132 -8.40 -4.74 9.00
C ALA A 132 -7.78 -4.13 7.73
N LEU A 133 -6.46 -3.93 7.71
CA LEU A 133 -5.76 -3.35 6.57
C LEU A 133 -5.77 -4.27 5.32
N ALA A 134 -5.69 -5.59 5.50
CA ALA A 134 -5.85 -6.56 4.40
C ALA A 134 -7.21 -6.42 3.72
N GLU A 135 -8.23 -6.18 4.52
CA GLU A 135 -9.63 -6.08 4.11
C GLU A 135 -9.98 -4.72 3.49
N PHE A 136 -9.44 -3.62 4.04
CA PHE A 136 -9.58 -2.28 3.43
C PHE A 136 -8.74 -2.11 2.16
N GLY A 137 -7.66 -2.87 2.03
CA GLY A 137 -6.88 -3.00 0.80
C GLY A 137 -7.35 -4.18 -0.05
N VAL A 138 -6.60 -4.49 -1.11
CA VAL A 138 -6.70 -5.79 -1.77
C VAL A 138 -5.69 -6.71 -1.09
N ALA A 139 -6.16 -7.80 -0.45
CA ALA A 139 -5.29 -8.72 0.27
C ALA A 139 -4.23 -9.30 -0.66
N ARG A 140 -2.99 -9.40 -0.18
CA ARG A 140 -1.90 -10.03 -0.93
C ARG A 140 -1.93 -11.53 -0.66
N GLU A 141 -2.12 -12.35 -1.70
CA GLU A 141 -1.76 -13.76 -1.60
C GLU A 141 -0.24 -13.85 -1.38
N VAL A 142 0.18 -14.61 -0.37
CA VAL A 142 1.60 -14.86 -0.11
C VAL A 142 2.11 -15.81 -1.18
N SER A 143 2.53 -15.29 -2.33
CA SER A 143 3.19 -16.06 -3.39
C SER A 143 4.68 -15.69 -3.49
N THR A 144 5.47 -16.75 -3.60
CA THR A 144 6.93 -16.82 -3.48
C THR A 144 7.66 -15.96 -4.51
N ASP A 145 8.70 -15.31 -4.02
CA ASP A 145 9.65 -14.43 -4.70
C ASP A 145 9.97 -14.83 -6.16
N ARG A 146 9.68 -13.94 -7.11
CA ARG A 146 10.33 -13.91 -8.43
C ARG A 146 10.75 -12.50 -8.75
N ARG A 147 12.07 -12.32 -8.85
CA ARG A 147 12.71 -11.12 -9.38
C ARG A 147 12.26 -10.91 -10.83
N ILE A 148 11.58 -9.80 -11.09
CA ILE A 148 11.50 -9.23 -12.44
C ILE A 148 12.42 -8.01 -12.43
N LEU A 149 13.43 -8.06 -13.30
CA LEU A 149 14.37 -6.98 -13.56
C LEU A 149 13.65 -5.71 -14.02
N GLY A 150 14.08 -4.55 -13.51
CA GLY A 150 13.82 -3.23 -14.09
C GLY A 150 12.75 -2.38 -13.38
N HIS A 151 13.15 -1.68 -12.31
CA HIS A 151 12.60 -0.40 -11.85
C HIS A 151 11.10 -0.21 -11.52
N ILE A 152 10.28 -1.26 -11.48
CA ILE A 152 8.92 -1.23 -10.90
C ILE A 152 8.73 -2.52 -10.09
N ARG A 153 8.59 -2.42 -8.76
CA ARG A 153 8.20 -3.57 -7.94
C ARG A 153 6.68 -3.63 -7.86
N ILE A 154 6.08 -4.54 -8.61
CA ILE A 154 4.66 -4.92 -8.48
C ILE A 154 4.59 -6.04 -7.44
N GLY A 155 3.93 -5.80 -6.31
CA GLY A 155 3.71 -6.80 -5.26
C GLY A 155 2.52 -7.72 -5.53
N VAL A 156 2.35 -8.21 -6.76
CA VAL A 156 1.23 -9.08 -7.18
C VAL A 156 1.73 -10.12 -8.18
N VAL A 157 1.61 -11.41 -7.85
CA VAL A 157 1.70 -12.51 -8.81
C VAL A 157 0.53 -13.45 -8.59
N SER A 158 -0.34 -13.56 -9.60
CA SER A 158 -1.37 -14.60 -9.71
C SER A 158 -0.85 -15.78 -10.53
N LEU A 159 -0.99 -16.99 -9.98
CA LEU A 159 -0.43 -18.25 -10.49
C LEU A 159 -1.18 -18.83 -11.72
N LYS A 160 -2.10 -18.09 -12.36
CA LYS A 160 -2.99 -18.66 -13.40
C LYS A 160 -2.71 -18.25 -14.85
N GLN A 161 -1.73 -17.38 -15.13
CA GLN A 161 -1.49 -16.89 -16.50
C GLN A 161 -0.29 -17.50 -17.25
N VAL A 162 0.57 -18.31 -16.60
CA VAL A 162 1.72 -18.95 -17.29
C VAL A 162 1.29 -20.19 -18.11
N LEU A 163 0.12 -20.76 -17.87
CA LEU A 163 -0.36 -21.97 -18.57
C LEU A 163 -1.13 -21.70 -19.87
N LYS A 164 -1.21 -20.46 -20.36
CA LYS A 164 -1.87 -20.11 -21.65
C LYS A 164 -0.91 -19.73 -22.78
N LEU A 165 0.39 -19.92 -22.59
CA LEU A 165 1.42 -19.73 -23.64
C LEU A 165 2.02 -21.06 -24.13
N PHE A 166 1.47 -22.20 -23.73
CA PHE A 166 1.88 -23.55 -24.16
C PHE A 166 0.72 -24.47 -24.58
N MET A 167 -0.42 -23.89 -24.98
CA MET A 167 -1.49 -24.57 -25.74
C MET A 167 -2.05 -23.58 -26.77
#